data_AF-A0A934DQ65-F1
#
_entry.id   AF-A0A934DQ65-F1
#
_cell.length_a   1.000
_cell.length_b   1.000
_cell.length_c   1.000
_cell.angle_alpha   90.00
_cell.angle_beta   90.00
_cell.angle_gamma   90.00
#
_symmetry.space_group_name_H-M   'P 1'
#
loop_
_entity.id
_entity.type
_entity.pdbx_description
1 polymer ?
#
loop_
_entity_poly.entity_id
_entity_poly.type
_entity_poly.pdbx_seq_one_letter_code
_entity_poly.pdbx_strand_id
1 'polypeptide(L)'
;MADHLCETCEAPTTPDAARCEVCVGFDAVGAAVPAGVEARAFLCQVCGAPGCVLPGQPPPGCAVCGKEIELAPRNIAFQPVPVQHDPGWSLRAEGRRQRLKSQQHGRKGSFYDLTAVPPGLEELHQAGTHDAKVGALLARAFADARKALPSQRARVDGGGYREHAGQLTAPPMLQKTLIWIASRAVSLYAHLKAPTRARPFVEQALVLVSDPGLRNLALCQLAGLARGAGAFNEAEQWLGACAPEPVDVELDSAWRVIRCHLLADRGSWAAVTETLGASIDDIPASLQHYVAMGLLRIASHENQSRMDSADKEFLRLNEIALDADIEDCLLREPRLDICRDVIRRYRDELVRKEAEHRKAELRLGLIAGAAGIAALLLCPLIVWSGRSTTLSCDRPEPPSASSQPQCTIMRSIAGSEVERLDVQDLRGAEVLESGSSNKRNYTIELTHGRGKMELTPSSCQRCGGETRGRAQRINAYLKDPAVRSLRETSSDLGATLLGVVMGFGALGLLAYALLKVAHSLTGRPSSSSD
;
A
#
# COMPACT_ATOMS: atom_id res chain seq x y z
N MET A 1 12.32 7.14 -34.08
CA MET A 1 11.91 7.50 -32.69
C MET A 1 12.09 8.98 -32.34
N ALA A 2 12.70 9.79 -33.23
CA ALA A 2 12.55 11.25 -33.24
C ALA A 2 11.27 11.70 -33.99
N ASP A 3 10.55 10.76 -34.62
CA ASP A 3 9.51 11.05 -35.62
C ASP A 3 8.13 11.38 -35.02
N HIS A 4 7.80 10.86 -33.83
CA HIS A 4 6.43 10.99 -33.29
C HIS A 4 6.13 12.30 -32.54
N LEU A 5 7.08 13.22 -32.39
CA LEU A 5 6.82 14.59 -31.92
C LEU A 5 6.64 15.59 -33.07
N CYS A 6 6.76 15.15 -34.32
CA CYS A 6 6.62 15.99 -35.52
C CYS A 6 5.26 15.83 -36.24
N GLU A 7 4.43 14.85 -35.85
CA GLU A 7 3.20 14.49 -36.57
C GLU A 7 2.01 15.46 -36.42
N THR A 8 2.10 16.49 -35.59
CA THR A 8 1.03 17.52 -35.45
C THR A 8 1.34 18.83 -36.16
N CYS A 9 2.42 18.92 -36.95
CA CYS A 9 2.63 20.00 -37.89
C CYS A 9 2.14 19.57 -39.28
N GLU A 10 0.88 19.87 -39.61
CA GLU A 10 0.41 19.80 -41.00
C GLU A 10 1.34 20.65 -41.88
N ALA A 11 1.94 20.00 -42.89
CA ALA A 11 3.02 20.52 -43.69
C ALA A 11 2.59 21.71 -44.58
N PRO A 12 3.31 22.85 -44.56
CA PRO A 12 3.37 23.74 -45.71
C PRO A 12 4.39 23.19 -46.73
N THR A 13 3.92 22.99 -47.96
CA THR A 13 4.66 22.45 -49.11
C THR A 13 5.65 23.46 -49.72
N THR A 14 6.69 23.85 -48.98
CA THR A 14 7.79 24.67 -49.56
C THR A 14 9.17 24.10 -49.25
N PRO A 15 10.18 24.32 -50.12
CA PRO A 15 11.45 23.60 -50.12
C PRO A 15 12.49 24.13 -49.12
N ASP A 16 12.12 25.01 -48.20
CA ASP A 16 13.01 25.52 -47.14
C ASP A 16 12.97 24.64 -45.88
N ALA A 17 13.12 23.33 -46.07
CA ALA A 17 13.27 22.35 -44.98
C ALA A 17 14.71 22.33 -44.40
N ALA A 18 15.35 23.50 -44.34
CA ALA A 18 16.52 23.71 -43.51
C ALA A 18 16.04 24.14 -42.12
N ARG A 19 16.33 23.31 -41.11
CA ARG A 19 16.22 23.58 -39.66
C ARG A 19 14.88 23.27 -39.00
N CYS A 20 14.61 21.98 -38.82
CA CYS A 20 14.12 21.49 -37.53
C CYS A 20 15.32 21.19 -36.59
N GLU A 21 16.26 22.14 -36.47
CA GLU A 21 17.42 22.09 -35.56
C GLU A 21 17.03 22.28 -34.09
N VAL A 22 15.76 22.57 -33.79
CA VAL A 22 15.32 23.00 -32.45
C VAL A 22 15.20 21.84 -31.45
N CYS A 23 14.78 20.64 -31.90
CA CYS A 23 14.75 19.47 -31.03
C CYS A 23 16.12 18.77 -30.92
N VAL A 24 16.93 18.81 -31.99
CA VAL A 24 18.32 18.34 -31.98
C VAL A 24 19.20 19.29 -31.16
N GLY A 25 18.85 20.57 -31.13
CA GLY A 25 19.60 21.63 -30.47
C GLY A 25 19.67 21.50 -28.96
N PHE A 26 18.67 21.00 -28.23
CA PHE A 26 18.81 20.94 -26.77
C PHE A 26 19.77 19.84 -26.30
N ASP A 27 19.73 18.66 -26.93
CA ASP A 27 20.67 17.60 -26.61
C ASP A 27 22.07 17.91 -27.18
N ALA A 28 22.15 18.51 -28.37
CA ALA A 28 23.41 18.94 -28.97
C ALA A 28 24.05 20.13 -28.22
N VAL A 29 23.26 21.13 -27.81
CA VAL A 29 23.75 22.28 -27.04
C VAL A 29 24.09 21.83 -25.61
N GLY A 30 23.28 20.98 -24.99
CA GLY A 30 23.59 20.38 -23.68
C GLY A 30 24.87 19.54 -23.70
N ALA A 31 25.13 18.79 -24.77
CA ALA A 31 26.37 18.04 -24.96
C ALA A 31 27.57 18.92 -25.36
N ALA A 32 27.32 20.09 -25.95
CA ALA A 32 28.36 20.99 -26.44
C ALA A 32 28.72 22.14 -25.47
N VAL A 33 27.99 22.34 -24.37
CA VAL A 33 28.44 23.27 -23.32
C VAL A 33 29.72 22.69 -22.72
N PRO A 34 30.89 23.34 -22.87
CA PRO A 34 32.12 22.83 -22.30
C PRO A 34 31.97 22.70 -20.78
N ALA A 35 32.52 21.63 -20.21
CA ALA A 35 32.56 21.46 -18.76
C ALA A 35 33.14 22.73 -18.10
N GLY A 36 32.37 23.35 -17.20
CA GLY A 36 32.76 24.59 -16.51
C GLY A 36 32.16 25.88 -17.08
N VAL A 37 31.40 25.85 -18.18
CA VAL A 37 30.65 27.03 -18.62
C VAL A 37 29.27 27.07 -17.95
N GLU A 38 29.01 28.12 -17.18
CA GLU A 38 27.75 28.32 -16.44
C GLU A 38 26.56 28.68 -17.35
N ALA A 39 26.14 27.76 -18.22
CA ALA A 39 24.92 27.95 -19.00
C ALA A 39 23.69 28.04 -18.06
N ARG A 40 22.77 28.95 -18.36
CA ARG A 40 21.46 29.07 -17.69
C ARG A 40 20.42 28.30 -18.45
N ALA A 41 19.68 27.44 -17.77
CA ALA A 41 18.59 26.67 -18.37
C ALA A 41 17.23 27.32 -18.04
N PHE A 42 16.28 27.31 -18.98
CA PHE A 42 14.96 27.92 -18.81
C PHE A 42 13.87 27.15 -19.55
N LEU A 43 12.62 27.30 -19.11
CA LEU A 43 11.40 26.91 -19.81
C LEU A 43 10.70 28.16 -20.37
N CYS A 44 10.29 28.11 -21.63
CA CYS A 44 9.53 29.19 -22.25
C CYS A 44 8.27 29.49 -21.43
N GLN A 45 8.01 30.78 -21.18
CA GLN A 45 6.86 31.16 -20.38
C GLN A 45 5.51 30.91 -21.08
N VAL A 46 5.51 30.80 -22.41
CA VAL A 46 4.30 30.62 -23.21
C VAL A 46 4.05 29.16 -23.57
N CYS A 47 5.04 28.49 -24.17
CA CYS A 47 4.87 27.13 -24.67
C CYS A 47 5.53 26.04 -23.81
N GLY A 48 6.27 26.41 -22.75
CA GLY A 48 6.97 25.45 -21.89
C GLY A 48 8.21 24.80 -22.51
N ALA A 49 8.58 25.14 -23.75
CA ALA A 49 9.76 24.59 -24.40
C ALA A 49 11.05 24.92 -23.64
N PRO A 50 11.94 23.95 -23.38
CA PRO A 50 13.22 24.20 -22.72
C PRO A 50 14.17 24.98 -23.63
N GLY A 51 15.07 25.74 -23.02
CA GLY A 51 16.14 26.48 -23.70
C GLY A 51 17.31 26.76 -22.75
N CYS A 52 18.42 27.23 -23.31
CA CYS A 52 19.62 27.55 -22.57
C CYS A 52 20.30 28.82 -23.09
N VAL A 53 21.01 29.53 -22.21
CA VAL A 53 21.74 30.77 -22.52
C VAL A 53 23.12 30.71 -21.92
N LEU A 54 24.14 31.06 -22.70
CA LEU A 54 25.51 31.17 -22.19
C LEU A 54 25.68 32.47 -21.40
N PRO A 55 26.61 32.52 -20.43
CA PRO A 55 26.96 33.76 -19.74
C PRO A 55 27.26 34.91 -20.71
N GLY A 56 26.71 36.10 -20.45
CA GLY A 56 26.95 37.31 -21.25
C GLY A 56 26.17 37.40 -22.57
N GLN A 57 25.41 36.38 -22.95
CA GLN A 57 24.51 36.47 -24.10
C GLN A 57 23.18 37.12 -23.71
N PRO A 58 22.57 37.94 -24.59
CA PRO A 58 21.23 38.45 -24.37
C PRO A 58 20.24 37.27 -24.25
N PRO A 59 19.13 37.44 -23.50
CA PRO A 59 18.13 36.40 -23.39
C PRO A 59 17.58 36.06 -24.78
N PRO A 60 17.66 34.81 -25.23
CA PRO A 60 17.18 34.44 -26.54
C PRO A 60 15.65 34.46 -26.56
N GLY A 61 15.09 34.67 -27.74
CA GLY A 61 13.72 34.26 -28.02
C GLY A 61 13.58 32.75 -27.87
N CYS A 62 12.41 32.28 -27.44
CA CYS A 62 12.09 30.87 -27.46
C CYS A 62 12.21 30.32 -28.88
N ALA A 63 13.03 29.29 -29.09
CA ALA A 63 13.23 28.71 -30.41
C ALA A 63 11.96 28.09 -31.02
N VAL A 64 10.93 27.80 -30.20
CA VAL A 64 9.66 27.21 -30.65
C VAL A 64 8.62 28.27 -30.98
N CYS A 65 8.35 29.22 -30.08
CA CYS A 65 7.27 30.20 -30.28
C CYS A 65 7.77 31.63 -30.55
N GLY A 66 9.07 31.85 -30.64
CA GLY A 66 9.69 33.16 -30.87
C GLY A 66 9.58 34.15 -29.71
N LYS A 67 8.85 33.83 -28.64
CA LYS A 67 8.64 34.75 -27.51
C LYS A 67 9.96 35.04 -26.80
N GLU A 68 10.30 36.32 -26.67
CA GLU A 68 11.43 36.79 -25.87
C GLU A 68 11.32 36.30 -24.42
N ILE A 69 12.41 35.74 -23.90
CA ILE A 69 12.44 35.13 -22.57
C ILE A 69 13.13 36.07 -21.61
N GLU A 70 12.40 36.56 -20.62
CA GLU A 70 13.01 37.28 -19.51
C GLU A 70 13.62 36.28 -18.52
N LEU A 71 14.94 36.35 -18.34
CA LEU A 71 15.67 35.54 -17.36
C LEU A 71 16.00 36.39 -16.13
N ALA A 72 15.21 36.23 -15.07
CA ALA A 72 15.53 36.82 -13.76
C ALA A 72 16.95 36.41 -13.34
N PRO A 73 17.78 37.30 -12.78
CA PRO A 73 19.15 36.96 -12.38
C PRO A 73 19.17 35.74 -11.44
N ARG A 74 20.24 34.93 -11.52
CA ARG A 74 20.41 33.83 -10.57
C ARG A 74 20.58 34.44 -9.17
N ASN A 75 19.55 34.35 -8.33
CA ASN A 75 19.70 34.68 -6.93
C ASN A 75 20.36 33.50 -6.19
N ILE A 76 21.65 33.28 -6.48
CA ILE A 76 22.52 32.31 -5.78
C ILE A 76 22.99 32.89 -4.45
N ALA A 77 22.83 34.20 -4.24
CA ALA A 77 22.94 34.84 -2.93
C ALA A 77 21.77 34.42 -2.03
N PHE A 78 21.56 33.11 -1.90
CA PHE A 78 20.89 32.58 -0.73
C PHE A 78 21.83 32.87 0.43
N GLN A 79 21.51 33.92 1.18
CA GLN A 79 21.98 33.96 2.55
C GLN A 79 21.34 32.73 3.17
N PRO A 80 22.13 31.73 3.65
CA PRO A 80 21.55 30.64 4.41
C PRO A 80 20.66 31.32 5.43
N VAL A 81 19.37 31.01 5.44
CA VAL A 81 18.49 31.51 6.50
C VAL A 81 19.27 31.23 7.75
N PRO A 82 19.67 32.27 8.51
CA PRO A 82 20.43 32.03 9.71
C PRO A 82 19.53 31.06 10.45
N VAL A 83 19.99 29.81 10.57
CA VAL A 83 19.41 28.89 11.52
C VAL A 83 19.39 29.77 12.73
N GLN A 84 18.19 30.13 13.22
CA GLN A 84 18.10 30.91 14.43
C GLN A 84 18.77 29.99 15.44
N HIS A 85 20.07 30.20 15.59
CA HIS A 85 20.89 29.70 16.63
C HIS A 85 20.32 30.48 17.78
N ASP A 86 19.21 29.97 18.31
CA ASP A 86 18.84 30.22 19.67
C ASP A 86 20.16 30.02 20.43
N PRO A 87 20.76 31.06 21.02
CA PRO A 87 22.15 30.99 21.48
C PRO A 87 22.38 29.92 22.56
N GLY A 88 21.29 29.39 23.14
CA GLY A 88 21.28 28.20 24.02
C GLY A 88 21.20 26.85 23.30
N TRP A 89 21.02 26.83 21.98
CA TRP A 89 20.88 25.66 21.10
C TRP A 89 22.16 25.35 20.31
N SER A 90 23.32 25.51 20.95
CA SER A 90 24.43 24.58 20.73
C SER A 90 24.05 23.17 21.24
N LEU A 91 22.87 22.69 20.85
CA LEU A 91 22.49 21.30 20.93
C LEU A 91 23.59 20.56 20.17
N ARG A 92 24.46 19.92 20.95
CA ARG A 92 25.36 18.85 20.55
C ARG A 92 24.72 18.05 19.43
N ALA A 93 25.49 17.56 18.46
CA ALA A 93 25.02 16.75 17.33
C ALA A 93 23.90 15.72 17.70
N GLU A 94 23.93 15.22 18.94
CA GLU A 94 22.89 14.42 19.57
C GLU A 94 21.48 15.05 19.63
N GLY A 95 21.32 16.29 20.07
CA GLY A 95 20.01 16.95 20.19
C GLY A 95 19.35 17.15 18.82
N ARG A 96 20.15 17.50 17.81
CA ARG A 96 19.72 17.54 16.41
C ARG A 96 19.32 16.15 15.92
N ARG A 97 20.13 15.12 16.18
CA ARG A 97 19.85 13.72 15.82
C ARG A 97 18.53 13.24 16.45
N GLN A 98 18.28 13.55 17.72
CA GLN A 98 17.03 13.21 18.40
C GLN A 98 15.81 13.89 17.76
N ARG A 99 15.96 15.15 17.33
CA ARG A 99 14.90 15.87 16.61
C ARG A 99 14.60 15.23 15.25
N LEU A 100 15.62 14.83 14.50
CA LEU A 100 15.44 14.09 13.24
C LEU A 100 14.75 12.74 13.49
N LYS A 101 15.17 11.99 14.51
CA LYS A 101 14.56 10.70 14.91
C LYS A 101 13.08 10.86 15.25
N SER A 102 12.71 11.94 15.95
CA SER A 102 11.30 12.21 16.29
C SER A 102 10.39 12.46 15.08
N GLN A 103 10.97 12.88 13.94
CA GLN A 103 10.22 13.11 12.70
C GLN A 103 10.01 11.81 11.91
N GLN A 104 10.94 10.87 12.01
CA GLN A 104 10.90 9.59 11.27
C GLN A 104 9.74 8.67 11.69
N HIS A 105 9.33 8.68 12.98
CA HIS A 105 8.44 7.67 13.54
C HIS A 105 6.98 8.11 13.78
N GLY A 106 6.59 9.36 13.49
CA GLY A 106 5.36 9.88 14.12
C GLY A 106 4.52 10.94 13.42
N ARG A 107 4.75 11.32 12.16
CA ARG A 107 3.96 12.40 11.53
C ARG A 107 3.44 12.07 10.14
N LYS A 108 2.21 12.53 9.89
CA LYS A 108 1.74 12.90 8.53
C LYS A 108 2.87 13.72 7.89
N GLY A 109 3.35 13.29 6.72
CA GLY A 109 4.63 13.68 6.12
C GLY A 109 5.01 15.15 6.30
N SER A 110 6.31 15.43 6.44
CA SER A 110 6.81 16.80 6.58
C SER A 110 6.25 17.70 5.48
N PHE A 111 6.22 19.00 5.74
CA PHE A 111 5.92 19.97 4.69
C PHE A 111 6.83 19.76 3.47
N TYR A 112 8.07 19.33 3.67
CA TYR A 112 9.06 19.07 2.62
C TYR A 112 8.98 17.67 2.00
N ASP A 113 8.04 16.82 2.43
CA ASP A 113 7.85 15.48 1.87
C ASP A 113 7.32 15.55 0.44
N LEU A 114 8.17 15.20 -0.53
CA LEU A 114 7.84 15.17 -1.96
C LEU A 114 7.30 13.80 -2.42
N THR A 115 7.07 12.86 -1.51
CA THR A 115 6.40 11.59 -1.83
C THR A 115 4.89 11.77 -1.97
N ALA A 116 4.30 12.70 -1.20
CA ALA A 116 2.90 13.06 -1.31
C ALA A 116 2.60 13.79 -2.63
N VAL A 117 1.67 13.25 -3.41
CA VAL A 117 1.21 13.83 -4.68
C VAL A 117 0.39 15.10 -4.41
N PRO A 118 0.73 16.25 -5.02
CA PRO A 118 -0.11 17.44 -4.92
C PRO A 118 -1.49 17.21 -5.54
N PRO A 119 -2.57 17.74 -4.94
CA PRO A 119 -3.93 17.58 -5.48
C PRO A 119 -4.04 18.04 -6.94
N GLY A 120 -4.68 17.22 -7.79
CA GLY A 120 -4.87 17.50 -9.21
C GLY A 120 -3.70 17.06 -10.11
N LEU A 121 -2.66 16.44 -9.55
CA LEU A 121 -1.53 15.87 -10.29
C LEU A 121 -1.47 14.34 -10.18
N GLU A 122 -2.57 13.69 -9.79
CA GLU A 122 -2.66 12.23 -9.64
C GLU A 122 -2.44 11.51 -10.98
N GLU A 123 -3.02 12.02 -12.08
CA GLU A 123 -2.81 11.47 -13.43
C GLU A 123 -1.33 11.51 -13.83
N LEU A 124 -0.65 12.62 -13.53
CA LEU A 124 0.77 12.77 -13.80
C LEU A 124 1.62 11.80 -12.98
N HIS A 125 1.23 11.54 -11.73
CA HIS A 125 1.89 10.54 -10.90
C HIS A 125 1.68 9.11 -11.42
N GLN A 126 0.45 8.78 -11.83
CA GLN A 126 0.08 7.47 -12.37
C GLN A 126 0.73 7.17 -13.73
N ALA A 127 0.96 8.20 -14.56
CA ALA A 127 1.68 8.05 -15.82
C ALA A 127 3.14 7.57 -15.63
N GLY A 128 3.68 7.66 -14.41
CA GLY A 128 5.02 7.19 -14.08
C GLY A 128 6.13 8.06 -14.68
N THR A 129 7.35 7.53 -14.70
CA THR A 129 8.56 8.24 -15.12
C THR A 129 9.26 7.60 -16.33
N HIS A 130 8.54 6.77 -17.10
CA HIS A 130 9.12 6.01 -18.21
C HIS A 130 8.66 6.45 -19.61
N ASP A 131 7.57 7.23 -19.72
CA ASP A 131 7.05 7.68 -21.02
C ASP A 131 7.49 9.12 -21.33
N ALA A 132 8.08 9.33 -22.51
CA ALA A 132 8.50 10.64 -23.00
C ALA A 132 7.33 11.65 -23.09
N LYS A 133 6.09 11.19 -23.29
CA LYS A 133 4.88 12.02 -23.28
C LYS A 133 4.64 12.71 -21.94
N VAL A 134 5.12 12.12 -20.85
CA VAL A 134 5.07 12.71 -19.49
C VAL A 134 5.81 14.05 -19.44
N GLY A 135 6.86 14.24 -20.27
CA GLY A 135 7.59 15.49 -20.35
C GLY A 135 6.72 16.69 -20.72
N ALA A 136 5.77 16.50 -21.66
CA ALA A 136 4.83 17.54 -22.07
C ALA A 136 3.80 17.84 -20.97
N LEU A 137 3.33 16.80 -20.25
CA LEU A 137 2.42 16.96 -19.11
C LEU A 137 3.11 17.72 -17.97
N LEU A 138 4.37 17.42 -17.67
CA LEU A 138 5.17 18.14 -16.68
C LEU A 138 5.33 19.62 -17.06
N ALA A 139 5.67 19.91 -18.31
CA ALA A 139 5.84 21.28 -18.79
C ALA A 139 4.54 22.09 -18.65
N ARG A 140 3.39 21.49 -19.01
CA ARG A 140 2.07 22.09 -18.85
C ARG A 140 1.72 22.33 -17.39
N ALA A 141 1.84 21.30 -16.54
CA ALA A 141 1.57 21.40 -15.11
C ALA A 141 2.45 22.48 -14.44
N PHE A 142 3.71 22.58 -14.83
CA PHE A 142 4.62 23.62 -14.34
C PHE A 142 4.18 25.02 -14.76
N ALA A 143 3.79 25.19 -16.03
CA ALA A 143 3.30 26.47 -16.54
C ALA A 143 2.00 26.92 -15.84
N ASP A 144 1.07 25.99 -15.61
CA ASP A 144 -0.18 26.24 -14.90
C ASP A 144 0.09 26.61 -13.43
N ALA A 145 0.95 25.87 -12.75
CA ALA A 145 1.35 26.18 -11.37
C ALA A 145 2.02 27.56 -11.27
N ARG A 146 2.91 27.91 -12.21
CA ARG A 146 3.53 29.23 -12.24
C ARG A 146 2.51 30.33 -12.48
N LYS A 147 1.56 30.15 -13.41
CA LYS A 147 0.51 31.14 -13.70
C LYS A 147 -0.40 31.41 -12.50
N ALA A 148 -0.63 30.40 -11.66
CA ALA A 148 -1.43 30.54 -10.45
C ALA A 148 -0.70 31.26 -9.29
N LEU A 149 0.63 31.38 -9.34
CA LEU A 149 1.43 31.90 -8.23
C LEU A 149 1.20 33.40 -7.92
N PRO A 150 1.13 34.32 -8.90
CA PRO A 150 0.93 35.74 -8.62
C PRO A 150 -0.43 36.04 -7.96
N SER A 151 -1.51 35.39 -8.43
CA SER A 151 -2.84 35.59 -7.87
C SER A 151 -2.94 35.08 -6.43
N GLN A 152 -2.17 34.04 -6.09
CA GLN A 152 -2.05 33.59 -4.71
C GLN A 152 -1.21 34.53 -3.85
N ARG A 153 -0.09 35.07 -4.34
CA ARG A 153 0.71 36.07 -3.61
C ARG A 153 -0.10 37.33 -3.30
N ALA A 154 -0.83 37.85 -4.28
CA ALA A 154 -1.68 39.03 -4.09
C ALA A 154 -2.77 38.83 -3.01
N ARG A 155 -3.28 37.61 -2.83
CA ARG A 155 -4.23 37.28 -1.74
C ARG A 155 -3.60 37.33 -0.36
N VAL A 156 -2.30 37.07 -0.25
CA VAL A 156 -1.55 37.12 1.02
C VAL A 156 -1.27 38.56 1.40
N ASP A 157 -0.82 39.36 0.44
CA ASP A 157 -0.45 40.77 0.66
C ASP A 157 -1.68 41.66 0.91
N GLY A 158 -2.85 41.29 0.38
CA GLY A 158 -4.08 42.09 0.38
C GLY A 158 -4.95 42.08 1.64
N GLY A 159 -4.60 41.30 2.67
CA GLY A 159 -5.26 41.39 3.98
C GLY A 159 -5.73 40.06 4.57
N GLY A 160 -5.27 39.77 5.79
CA GLY A 160 -5.97 38.88 6.72
C GLY A 160 -5.24 37.63 7.17
N TYR A 161 -4.11 37.25 6.59
CA TYR A 161 -3.26 36.20 7.18
C TYR A 161 -2.44 36.79 8.33
N ARG A 162 -3.11 37.11 9.45
CA ARG A 162 -2.44 37.35 10.73
C ARG A 162 -1.74 36.05 11.12
N GLU A 163 -0.50 36.18 11.55
CA GLU A 163 0.30 35.16 12.23
C GLU A 163 -0.49 34.53 13.40
N HIS A 164 -1.36 33.56 13.13
CA HIS A 164 -1.70 32.58 14.14
C HIS A 164 -0.50 31.62 14.21
N ALA A 165 0.50 32.02 14.99
CA ALA A 165 1.62 31.18 15.45
C ALA A 165 2.55 30.59 14.36
N GLY A 166 3.22 31.44 13.57
CA GLY A 166 4.51 31.07 12.96
C GLY A 166 4.48 30.30 11.63
N GLN A 167 3.39 30.34 10.87
CA GLN A 167 3.31 29.77 9.51
C GLN A 167 3.05 30.88 8.48
N LEU A 168 4.10 31.34 7.81
CA LEU A 168 4.05 32.26 6.68
C LEU A 168 3.54 31.53 5.43
N THR A 169 2.40 31.97 4.89
CA THR A 169 1.79 31.36 3.71
C THR A 169 1.64 32.37 2.57
N ALA A 170 2.46 32.30 1.52
CA ALA A 170 1.87 32.00 0.20
C ALA A 170 1.50 30.52 0.26
N PRO A 171 0.31 30.07 -0.21
CA PRO A 171 -0.25 28.78 0.21
C PRO A 171 0.83 27.72 -0.04
N PRO A 172 1.47 27.19 1.02
CA PRO A 172 2.78 26.54 0.91
C PRO A 172 2.77 25.38 -0.08
N MET A 173 1.57 24.87 -0.34
CA MET A 173 1.28 23.91 -1.37
C MET A 173 1.68 24.27 -2.79
N LEU A 174 1.45 25.49 -3.31
CA LEU A 174 1.78 25.74 -4.73
C LEU A 174 3.29 25.79 -4.97
N GLN A 175 4.04 26.35 -4.02
CA GLN A 175 5.50 26.32 -4.06
C GLN A 175 6.01 24.88 -3.95
N LYS A 176 5.44 24.08 -3.04
CA LYS A 176 5.73 22.65 -2.93
C LYS A 176 5.39 21.91 -4.22
N THR A 177 4.29 22.25 -4.89
CA THR A 177 3.89 21.69 -6.19
C THR A 177 4.95 21.97 -7.26
N LEU A 178 5.51 23.18 -7.34
CA LEU A 178 6.58 23.50 -8.28
C LEU A 178 7.83 22.64 -8.04
N ILE A 179 8.26 22.47 -6.77
CA ILE A 179 9.37 21.59 -6.41
C ILE A 179 9.05 20.12 -6.70
N TRP A 180 7.82 19.69 -6.43
CA TRP A 180 7.38 18.33 -6.72
C TRP A 180 7.43 18.04 -8.22
N ILE A 181 6.91 18.93 -9.06
CA ILE A 181 6.97 18.80 -10.53
C ILE A 181 8.43 18.77 -11.01
N ALA A 182 9.28 19.66 -10.48
CA ALA A 182 10.70 19.67 -10.80
C ALA A 182 11.40 18.36 -10.40
N SER A 183 11.07 17.80 -9.24
CA SER A 183 11.54 16.49 -8.78
C SER A 183 11.13 15.36 -9.74
N ARG A 184 9.87 15.36 -10.20
CA ARG A 184 9.38 14.39 -11.20
C ARG A 184 10.11 14.54 -12.53
N ALA A 185 10.40 15.77 -12.96
CA ALA A 185 11.20 16.01 -14.16
C ALA A 185 12.62 15.45 -14.02
N VAL A 186 13.27 15.62 -12.86
CA VAL A 186 14.58 15.01 -12.57
C VAL A 186 14.51 13.48 -12.70
N SER A 187 13.52 12.84 -12.09
CA SER A 187 13.33 11.38 -12.19
C SER A 187 13.09 10.93 -13.64
N LEU A 188 12.11 11.52 -14.33
CA LEU A 188 11.78 11.18 -15.72
C LEU A 188 13.01 11.29 -16.62
N TYR A 189 13.68 12.45 -16.61
CA TYR A 189 14.79 12.69 -17.51
C TYR A 189 16.06 11.93 -17.13
N ALA A 190 16.20 11.49 -15.86
CA ALA A 190 17.21 10.51 -15.50
C ALA A 190 16.95 9.14 -16.16
N HIS A 191 15.71 8.62 -16.12
CA HIS A 191 15.37 7.37 -16.81
C HIS A 191 15.54 7.47 -18.32
N LEU A 192 15.18 8.62 -18.91
CA LEU A 192 15.38 8.90 -20.33
C LEU A 192 16.85 9.20 -20.71
N LYS A 193 17.79 9.12 -19.76
CA LYS A 193 19.22 9.43 -19.94
C LYS A 193 19.49 10.83 -20.52
N ALA A 194 18.61 11.79 -20.22
CA ALA A 194 18.67 13.17 -20.68
C ALA A 194 18.59 14.18 -19.51
N PRO A 195 19.41 14.06 -18.45
CA PRO A 195 19.25 14.83 -17.20
C PRO A 195 19.32 16.35 -17.40
N THR A 196 20.00 16.82 -18.45
CA THR A 196 20.05 18.25 -18.82
C THR A 196 18.67 18.85 -19.09
N ARG A 197 17.71 18.05 -19.54
CA ARG A 197 16.31 18.48 -19.79
C ARG A 197 15.52 18.75 -18.51
N ALA A 198 15.95 18.22 -17.36
CA ALA A 198 15.33 18.51 -16.06
C ALA A 198 15.78 19.86 -15.47
N ARG A 199 17.01 20.28 -15.78
CA ARG A 199 17.63 21.50 -15.21
C ARG A 199 16.77 22.76 -15.36
N PRO A 200 16.13 23.05 -16.51
CA PRO A 200 15.17 24.16 -16.65
C PRO A 200 14.06 24.20 -15.59
N PHE A 201 13.48 23.04 -15.25
CA PHE A 201 12.39 22.95 -14.27
C PHE A 201 12.89 23.36 -12.89
N VAL A 202 14.06 22.85 -12.49
CA VAL A 202 14.64 23.11 -11.16
C VAL A 202 15.12 24.56 -11.04
N GLU A 203 15.83 25.10 -12.03
CA GLU A 203 16.27 26.51 -12.01
C GLU A 203 15.08 27.47 -11.96
N GLN A 204 14.00 27.20 -12.71
CA GLN A 204 12.80 28.04 -12.63
C GLN A 204 12.07 27.88 -11.30
N ALA A 205 11.95 26.66 -10.77
CA ALA A 205 11.32 26.45 -9.48
C ALA A 205 12.08 27.22 -8.40
N LEU A 206 13.42 27.18 -8.39
CA LEU A 206 14.27 27.92 -7.45
C LEU A 206 14.04 29.44 -7.51
N VAL A 207 13.78 30.01 -8.68
CA VAL A 207 13.45 31.44 -8.83
C VAL A 207 12.06 31.76 -8.29
N LEU A 208 11.10 30.85 -8.49
CA LEU A 208 9.70 31.04 -8.13
C LEU A 208 9.41 30.77 -6.65
N VAL A 209 10.17 29.88 -6.00
CA VAL A 209 9.98 29.55 -4.59
C VAL A 209 10.69 30.56 -3.68
N SER A 210 9.94 31.06 -2.71
CA SER A 210 10.43 31.95 -1.66
C SER A 210 10.73 31.20 -0.37
N ASP A 211 10.10 30.04 -0.14
CA ASP A 211 10.33 29.23 1.04
C ASP A 211 11.78 28.69 1.09
N PRO A 212 12.54 28.94 2.18
CA PRO A 212 13.93 28.54 2.30
C PRO A 212 14.19 27.03 2.18
N GLY A 213 13.33 26.18 2.74
CA GLY A 213 13.52 24.73 2.69
C GLY A 213 13.22 24.17 1.31
N LEU A 214 12.19 24.68 0.63
CA LEU A 214 11.91 24.33 -0.77
C LEU A 214 13.04 24.80 -1.71
N ARG A 215 13.63 25.98 -1.46
CA ARG A 215 14.85 26.43 -2.16
C ARG A 215 16.02 25.48 -1.90
N ASN A 216 16.21 25.02 -0.66
CA ASN A 216 17.25 24.04 -0.31
C ASN A 216 17.10 22.72 -1.08
N LEU A 217 15.87 22.22 -1.23
CA LEU A 217 15.60 21.02 -2.07
C LEU A 217 15.94 21.26 -3.54
N ALA A 218 15.55 22.41 -4.11
CA ALA A 218 15.89 22.75 -5.49
C ALA A 218 17.41 22.84 -5.70
N LEU A 219 18.14 23.44 -4.74
CA LEU A 219 19.61 23.51 -4.77
C LEU A 219 20.25 22.12 -4.71
N CYS A 220 19.75 21.22 -3.85
CA CYS A 220 20.21 19.83 -3.81
C CYS A 220 19.95 19.11 -5.15
N GLN A 221 18.80 19.34 -5.79
CA GLN A 221 18.50 18.79 -7.12
C GLN A 221 19.45 19.33 -8.20
N LEU A 222 19.74 20.65 -8.20
CA LEU A 222 20.71 21.24 -9.13
C LEU A 222 22.12 20.67 -8.92
N ALA A 223 22.54 20.49 -7.67
CA ALA A 223 23.81 19.86 -7.34
C ALA A 223 23.86 18.41 -7.85
N GLY A 224 22.78 17.63 -7.70
CA GLY A 224 22.65 16.28 -8.25
C GLY A 224 22.72 16.24 -9.78
N LEU A 225 22.03 17.16 -10.47
CA LEU A 225 22.09 17.28 -11.93
C LEU A 225 23.49 17.66 -12.42
N ALA A 226 24.16 18.62 -11.75
CA ALA A 226 25.53 19.02 -12.08
C ALA A 226 26.53 17.87 -11.87
N ARG A 227 26.40 17.13 -10.76
CA ARG A 227 27.17 15.90 -10.50
C ARG A 227 26.95 14.86 -11.60
N GLY A 228 25.70 14.61 -11.98
CA GLY A 228 25.34 13.69 -13.06
C GLY A 228 26.02 14.05 -14.38
N ALA A 229 26.08 15.34 -14.69
CA ALA A 229 26.79 15.90 -15.85
C ALA A 229 28.33 15.93 -15.71
N GLY A 230 28.90 15.48 -14.57
CA GLY A 230 30.35 15.52 -14.31
C GLY A 230 30.90 16.91 -13.95
N ALA A 231 30.02 17.91 -13.76
CA ALA A 231 30.39 19.27 -13.38
C ALA A 231 30.55 19.39 -11.85
N PHE A 232 31.55 18.71 -11.28
CA PHE A 232 31.70 18.59 -9.81
C PHE A 232 31.89 19.93 -9.08
N ASN A 233 32.60 20.88 -9.69
CA ASN A 233 32.78 22.22 -9.10
C ASN A 233 31.45 22.97 -9.01
N GLU A 234 30.64 22.88 -10.06
CA GLU A 234 29.29 23.47 -10.08
C GLU A 234 28.38 22.76 -9.05
N ALA A 235 28.49 21.44 -8.92
CA ALA A 235 27.73 20.68 -7.92
C ALA A 235 28.07 21.14 -6.49
N GLU A 236 29.35 21.37 -6.19
CA GLU A 236 29.79 21.91 -4.89
C GLU A 236 29.33 23.35 -4.67
N GLN A 237 29.28 24.19 -5.71
CA GLN A 237 28.74 25.55 -5.60
C GLN A 237 27.25 25.52 -5.24
N TRP A 238 26.45 24.68 -5.92
CA TRP A 238 25.03 24.53 -5.61
C TRP A 238 24.80 23.97 -4.21
N LEU A 239 25.57 22.95 -3.81
CA LEU A 239 25.47 22.34 -2.49
C LEU A 239 25.97 23.29 -1.38
N GLY A 240 26.98 24.11 -1.66
CA GLY A 240 27.50 25.12 -0.74
C GLY A 240 26.52 26.28 -0.49
N ALA A 241 25.57 26.50 -1.39
CA ALA A 241 24.46 27.44 -1.19
C ALA A 241 23.30 26.85 -0.36
N CYS A 242 23.28 25.54 -0.10
CA CYS A 242 22.31 24.92 0.79
C CYS A 242 22.60 25.29 2.26
N ALA A 243 21.57 25.25 3.10
CA ALA A 243 21.77 25.30 4.55
C ALA A 243 22.43 23.98 5.00
N PRO A 244 23.64 24.01 5.59
CA PRO A 244 24.24 22.79 6.13
C PRO A 244 23.42 22.32 7.34
N GLU A 245 23.31 21.00 7.49
CA GLU A 245 22.72 20.36 8.68
C GLU A 245 21.29 20.80 9.07
N PRO A 246 20.33 20.81 8.13
CA PRO A 246 18.96 21.23 8.44
C PRO A 246 18.34 20.32 9.51
N VAL A 247 17.40 20.87 10.28
CA VAL A 247 16.73 20.18 11.39
C VAL A 247 15.50 19.37 10.96
N ASP A 248 15.16 19.43 9.67
CA ASP A 248 14.07 18.70 9.03
C ASP A 248 14.65 17.50 8.27
N VAL A 249 14.03 16.33 8.42
CA VAL A 249 14.61 15.06 7.93
C VAL A 249 14.65 14.97 6.42
N GLU A 250 13.68 15.54 5.71
CA GLU A 250 13.64 15.57 4.25
C GLU A 250 14.75 16.45 3.68
N LEU A 251 14.95 17.63 4.27
CA LEU A 251 16.03 18.54 3.89
C LEU A 251 17.41 17.94 4.21
N ASP A 252 17.58 17.31 5.38
CA ASP A 252 18.86 16.73 5.80
C ASP A 252 19.24 15.55 4.92
N SER A 253 18.28 14.68 4.64
CA SER A 253 18.50 13.51 3.79
C SER A 253 18.88 13.92 2.37
N ALA A 254 18.18 14.90 1.78
CA ALA A 254 18.50 15.42 0.46
C ALA A 254 19.93 15.98 0.40
N TRP A 255 20.33 16.80 1.38
CA TRP A 255 21.68 17.34 1.46
C TRP A 255 22.74 16.24 1.64
N ARG A 256 22.52 15.29 2.56
CA ARG A 256 23.45 14.19 2.85
C ARG A 256 23.65 13.28 1.65
N VAL A 257 22.59 12.92 0.94
CA VAL A 257 22.69 12.09 -0.27
C VAL A 257 23.61 12.74 -1.28
N ILE A 258 23.38 14.01 -1.62
CA ILE A 258 24.21 14.71 -2.62
C ILE A 258 25.64 14.90 -2.11
N ARG A 259 25.83 15.26 -0.84
CA ARG A 259 27.16 15.39 -0.25
C ARG A 259 27.93 14.07 -0.31
N CYS A 260 27.30 12.97 0.04
CA CYS A 260 27.93 11.65 0.05
C CYS A 260 28.25 11.15 -1.35
N HIS A 261 27.40 11.45 -2.32
CA HIS A 261 27.71 11.18 -3.72
C HIS A 261 28.96 11.94 -4.20
N LEU A 262 29.10 13.23 -3.86
CA LEU A 262 30.31 14.00 -4.20
C LEU A 262 31.57 13.49 -3.47
N LEU A 263 31.43 13.01 -2.23
CA LEU A 263 32.52 12.37 -1.49
C LEU A 263 32.91 11.02 -2.09
N ALA A 264 31.92 10.20 -2.46
CA ALA A 264 32.10 8.91 -3.13
C ALA A 264 32.79 9.08 -4.49
N ASP A 265 32.36 10.05 -5.30
CA ASP A 265 32.99 10.36 -6.60
C ASP A 265 34.47 10.79 -6.45
N ARG A 266 34.91 11.21 -5.25
CA ARG A 266 36.32 11.52 -4.92
C ARG A 266 37.06 10.37 -4.23
N GLY A 267 36.42 9.23 -4.00
CA GLY A 267 36.97 8.11 -3.24
C GLY A 267 37.08 8.34 -1.72
N SER A 268 36.44 9.39 -1.19
CA SER A 268 36.49 9.75 0.24
C SER A 268 35.47 8.96 1.07
N TRP A 269 35.53 7.63 1.01
CA TRP A 269 34.54 6.72 1.61
C TRP A 269 34.45 6.84 3.15
N ALA A 270 35.56 7.07 3.84
CA ALA A 270 35.53 7.33 5.29
C ALA A 270 34.63 8.53 5.65
N ALA A 271 34.67 9.60 4.85
CA ALA A 271 33.83 10.78 5.04
C ALA A 271 32.34 10.51 4.70
N VAL A 272 32.06 9.57 3.79
CA VAL A 272 30.69 9.08 3.54
C VAL A 272 30.14 8.40 4.80
N THR A 273 30.91 7.51 5.43
CA THR A 273 30.51 6.85 6.68
C THR A 273 30.36 7.85 7.83
N GLU A 274 31.24 8.85 7.94
CA GLU A 274 31.09 9.93 8.93
C GLU A 274 29.79 10.72 8.71
N THR A 275 29.45 10.99 7.45
CA THR A 275 28.24 11.74 7.08
C THR A 275 26.97 10.92 7.28
N LEU A 276 26.93 9.64 6.93
CA LEU A 276 25.71 8.83 6.97
C LEU A 276 25.55 7.98 8.24
N GLY A 277 26.59 7.91 9.07
CA GLY A 277 26.71 6.93 10.13
C GLY A 277 27.19 5.56 9.62
N ALA A 278 27.54 4.68 10.55
CA ALA A 278 27.99 3.32 10.26
C ALA A 278 26.81 2.36 10.00
N SER A 279 25.63 2.68 10.51
CA SER A 279 24.40 1.89 10.43
C SER A 279 23.20 2.77 10.04
N ILE A 280 22.18 2.14 9.46
CA ILE A 280 20.93 2.80 9.05
C ILE A 280 20.20 3.53 10.19
N ASP A 281 20.42 3.13 11.45
CA ASP A 281 19.79 3.74 12.63
C ASP A 281 20.54 4.96 13.18
N ASP A 282 21.79 5.15 12.74
CA ASP A 282 22.65 6.19 13.31
C ASP A 282 22.13 7.57 12.92
N ILE A 283 21.76 7.71 11.64
CA ILE A 283 21.26 8.95 11.04
C ILE A 283 19.90 8.66 10.38
N PRO A 284 18.82 9.29 10.88
CA PRO A 284 17.50 9.23 10.27
C PRO A 284 17.53 9.62 8.80
N ALA A 285 16.71 8.94 8.01
CA ALA A 285 16.55 9.23 6.58
C ALA A 285 15.07 9.39 6.25
N SER A 286 14.75 10.34 5.37
CA SER A 286 13.41 10.47 4.83
C SER A 286 13.10 9.33 3.86
N LEU A 287 11.83 8.97 3.74
CA LEU A 287 11.40 7.84 2.90
C LEU A 287 11.94 7.94 1.46
N GLN A 288 11.91 9.14 0.89
CA GLN A 288 12.40 9.42 -0.47
C GLN A 288 13.89 9.09 -0.66
N HIS A 289 14.71 9.27 0.37
CA HIS A 289 16.18 9.15 0.29
C HIS A 289 16.71 7.91 1.01
N TYR A 290 15.83 7.14 1.62
CA TYR A 290 16.17 6.00 2.48
C TYR A 290 17.04 4.97 1.74
N VAL A 291 16.62 4.56 0.54
CA VAL A 291 17.35 3.59 -0.29
C VAL A 291 18.69 4.16 -0.76
N ALA A 292 18.72 5.39 -1.25
CA ALA A 292 19.97 6.01 -1.72
C ALA A 292 21.03 6.11 -0.60
N MET A 293 20.63 6.55 0.60
CA MET A 293 21.53 6.61 1.76
C MET A 293 22.00 5.21 2.18
N GLY A 294 21.12 4.21 2.19
CA GLY A 294 21.49 2.82 2.48
C GLY A 294 22.52 2.28 1.49
N LEU A 295 22.31 2.46 0.18
CA LEU A 295 23.25 2.05 -0.87
C LEU A 295 24.60 2.76 -0.75
N LEU A 296 24.62 4.06 -0.46
CA LEU A 296 25.85 4.82 -0.20
C LEU A 296 26.62 4.29 1.02
N ARG A 297 25.92 3.89 2.10
CA ARG A 297 26.56 3.27 3.28
C ARG A 297 27.17 1.91 2.92
N ILE A 298 26.43 1.07 2.20
CA ILE A 298 26.90 -0.25 1.74
C ILE A 298 28.16 -0.09 0.88
N ALA A 299 28.11 0.77 -0.14
CA ALA A 299 29.26 1.08 -1.00
C ALA A 299 30.45 1.58 -0.18
N SER A 300 30.21 2.44 0.82
CA SER A 300 31.25 2.94 1.71
C SER A 300 31.90 1.84 2.55
N HIS A 301 31.12 0.88 3.06
CA HIS A 301 31.65 -0.26 3.82
C HIS A 301 32.50 -1.17 2.93
N GLU A 302 32.04 -1.47 1.71
CA GLU A 302 32.78 -2.28 0.74
C GLU A 302 34.13 -1.65 0.39
N ASN A 303 34.13 -0.36 0.05
CA ASN A 303 35.34 0.38 -0.30
C ASN A 303 36.33 0.55 0.87
N GLN A 304 35.87 0.34 2.11
CA GLN A 304 36.71 0.30 3.31
C GLN A 304 37.08 -1.15 3.71
N SER A 305 36.83 -2.14 2.86
CA SER A 305 37.07 -3.57 3.13
C SER A 305 36.30 -4.12 4.34
N ARG A 306 35.12 -3.55 4.65
CA ARG A 306 34.23 -3.96 5.76
C ARG A 306 33.04 -4.77 5.22
N MET A 307 33.32 -5.89 4.56
CA MET A 307 32.29 -6.69 3.87
C MET A 307 31.18 -7.18 4.79
N ASP A 308 31.50 -7.58 6.03
CA ASP A 308 30.48 -8.01 7.01
C ASP A 308 29.50 -6.89 7.39
N SER A 309 29.99 -5.64 7.41
CA SER A 309 29.14 -4.45 7.68
C SER A 309 28.28 -4.12 6.47
N ALA A 310 28.83 -4.23 5.26
CA ALA A 310 28.08 -4.05 4.01
C ALA A 310 26.93 -5.06 3.92
N ASP A 311 27.19 -6.34 4.19
CA ASP A 311 26.18 -7.40 4.16
C ASP A 311 25.04 -7.16 5.17
N LYS A 312 25.40 -6.80 6.42
CA LYS A 312 24.41 -6.50 7.48
C LYS A 312 23.56 -5.30 7.12
N GLU A 313 24.18 -4.24 6.62
CA GLU A 313 23.47 -3.02 6.21
C GLU A 313 22.56 -3.29 5.02
N PHE A 314 23.00 -4.12 4.06
CA PHE A 314 22.20 -4.53 2.92
C PHE A 314 20.95 -5.31 3.35
N LEU A 315 21.11 -6.34 4.20
CA LEU A 315 19.98 -7.14 4.70
C LEU A 315 18.95 -6.26 5.41
N ARG A 316 19.43 -5.31 6.19
CA ARG A 316 18.59 -4.38 6.94
C ARG A 316 17.87 -3.38 6.03
N LEU A 317 18.56 -2.87 5.02
CA LEU A 317 17.95 -2.01 4.00
C LEU A 317 16.81 -2.75 3.29
N ASN A 318 17.01 -4.02 2.93
CA ASN A 318 16.00 -4.85 2.30
C ASN A 318 14.78 -5.08 3.21
N GLU A 319 14.99 -5.31 4.50
CA GLU A 319 13.89 -5.49 5.46
C GLU A 319 12.99 -4.26 5.58
N ILE A 320 13.55 -3.06 5.39
CA ILE A 320 12.83 -1.80 5.60
C ILE A 320 12.30 -1.22 4.29
N ALA A 321 12.99 -1.44 3.18
CA ALA A 321 12.60 -0.92 1.88
C ALA A 321 11.22 -1.42 1.41
N LEU A 322 10.79 -2.60 1.89
CA LEU A 322 9.50 -3.34 1.76
C LEU A 322 8.83 -3.43 0.36
N ASP A 323 8.90 -2.39 -0.47
CA ASP A 323 8.43 -2.33 -1.86
C ASP A 323 9.26 -1.37 -2.74
N ALA A 324 10.21 -0.62 -2.15
CA ALA A 324 11.05 0.29 -2.91
C ALA A 324 12.02 -0.50 -3.78
N ASP A 325 12.02 -0.17 -5.08
CA ASP A 325 12.85 -0.85 -6.07
C ASP A 325 14.33 -0.46 -5.88
N ILE A 326 15.04 -1.27 -5.08
CA ILE A 326 16.48 -1.16 -4.89
C ILE A 326 17.20 -1.32 -6.24
N GLU A 327 16.69 -2.16 -7.16
CA GLU A 327 17.30 -2.35 -8.47
C GLU A 327 17.20 -1.08 -9.31
N ASP A 328 16.05 -0.41 -9.33
CA ASP A 328 15.89 0.87 -10.01
C ASP A 328 16.81 1.96 -9.44
N CYS A 329 17.02 1.98 -8.11
CA CYS A 329 17.99 2.88 -7.50
C CYS A 329 19.43 2.56 -7.92
N LEU A 330 19.80 1.28 -7.97
CA LEU A 330 21.11 0.83 -8.47
C LEU A 330 21.33 1.18 -9.95
N LEU A 331 20.29 1.06 -10.77
CA LEU A 331 20.33 1.42 -12.19
C LEU A 331 20.52 2.93 -12.41
N ARG A 332 19.94 3.76 -11.53
CA ARG A 332 20.11 5.21 -11.55
C ARG A 332 21.48 5.67 -11.04
N GLU A 333 22.15 4.87 -10.21
CA GLU A 333 23.43 5.20 -9.59
C GLU A 333 24.56 4.22 -9.97
N PRO A 334 24.89 4.08 -11.28
CA PRO A 334 25.90 3.12 -11.73
C PRO A 334 27.32 3.41 -11.21
N ARG A 335 27.55 4.60 -10.64
CA ARG A 335 28.86 5.02 -10.10
C ARG A 335 29.17 4.46 -8.72
N LEU A 336 28.19 3.92 -7.99
CA LEU A 336 28.45 3.40 -6.64
C LEU A 336 29.26 2.10 -6.63
N ASP A 337 29.43 1.44 -7.79
CA ASP A 337 30.18 0.19 -8.00
C ASP A 337 30.03 -0.81 -6.84
N ILE A 338 28.79 -1.02 -6.42
CA ILE A 338 28.47 -1.96 -5.35
C ILE A 338 28.81 -3.36 -5.84
N CYS A 339 29.52 -4.12 -5.01
CA CYS A 339 30.03 -5.43 -5.34
C CYS A 339 28.91 -6.33 -5.87
N ARG A 340 29.12 -6.89 -7.07
CA ARG A 340 28.15 -7.80 -7.71
C ARG A 340 27.80 -8.99 -6.83
N ASP A 341 28.72 -9.44 -5.97
CA ASP A 341 28.45 -10.54 -5.03
C ASP A 341 27.46 -10.15 -3.93
N VAL A 342 27.45 -8.89 -3.47
CA VAL A 342 26.44 -8.40 -2.52
C VAL A 342 25.07 -8.32 -3.20
N ILE A 343 25.01 -7.77 -4.43
CA ILE A 343 23.79 -7.72 -5.22
C ILE A 343 23.28 -9.14 -5.56
N ARG A 344 24.16 -10.08 -5.89
CA ARG A 344 23.77 -11.48 -6.16
C ARG A 344 23.19 -12.14 -4.91
N ARG A 345 23.88 -12.03 -3.77
CA ARG A 345 23.39 -12.60 -2.50
C ARG A 345 22.02 -12.04 -2.13
N TYR A 346 21.77 -10.76 -2.41
CA TYR A 346 20.45 -10.17 -2.27
C TYR A 346 19.39 -10.81 -3.15
N ARG A 347 19.67 -10.94 -4.45
CA ARG A 347 18.74 -11.58 -5.39
C ARG A 347 18.43 -13.01 -4.97
N ASP A 348 19.43 -13.77 -4.54
CA ASP A 348 19.27 -15.12 -4.03
C ASP A 348 18.38 -15.14 -2.77
N GLU A 349 18.56 -14.19 -1.85
CA GLU A 349 17.75 -14.03 -0.65
C GLU A 349 16.30 -13.64 -0.95
N LEU A 350 16.08 -12.75 -1.93
CA LEU A 350 14.73 -12.41 -2.42
C LEU A 350 14.04 -13.63 -3.01
N VAL A 351 14.70 -14.35 -3.92
CA VAL A 351 14.17 -15.57 -4.52
C VAL A 351 13.84 -16.60 -3.45
N ARG A 352 14.68 -16.71 -2.41
CA ARG A 352 14.42 -17.59 -1.27
C ARG A 352 13.17 -17.15 -0.48
N LYS A 353 13.05 -15.87 -0.12
CA LYS A 353 11.88 -15.33 0.60
C LYS A 353 10.60 -15.46 -0.22
N GLU A 354 10.65 -15.20 -1.53
CA GLU A 354 9.51 -15.41 -2.42
C GLU A 354 9.13 -16.90 -2.52
N ALA A 355 10.11 -17.80 -2.58
CA ALA A 355 9.85 -19.24 -2.58
C ALA A 355 9.23 -19.69 -1.25
N GLU A 356 9.65 -19.14 -0.11
CA GLU A 356 9.05 -19.39 1.19
C GLU A 356 7.63 -18.85 1.29
N HIS A 357 7.37 -17.63 0.79
CA HIS A 357 6.03 -17.06 0.73
C HIS A 357 5.10 -17.90 -0.15
N ARG A 358 5.53 -18.29 -1.36
CA ARG A 358 4.76 -19.19 -2.23
C ARG A 358 4.51 -20.55 -1.58
N LYS A 359 5.48 -21.12 -0.87
CA LYS A 359 5.28 -22.36 -0.09
C LYS A 359 4.26 -22.15 1.03
N ALA A 360 4.27 -21.01 1.71
CA ALA A 360 3.28 -20.68 2.74
C ALA A 360 1.88 -20.51 2.15
N GLU A 361 1.74 -19.83 1.02
CA GLU A 361 0.48 -19.69 0.29
C GLU A 361 -0.06 -21.04 -0.19
N LEU A 362 0.80 -21.91 -0.74
CA LEU A 362 0.42 -23.28 -1.13
C LEU A 362 -0.03 -24.12 0.07
N ARG A 363 0.66 -24.02 1.21
CA ARG A 363 0.25 -24.70 2.46
C ARG A 363 -1.11 -24.19 2.94
N LEU A 364 -1.34 -22.87 2.89
CA LEU A 364 -2.61 -22.27 3.29
C LEU A 364 -3.74 -22.71 2.34
N GLY A 365 -3.47 -22.76 1.04
CA GLY A 365 -4.39 -23.28 0.03
C GLY A 365 -4.73 -24.76 0.22
N LEU A 366 -3.74 -25.60 0.53
CA LEU A 366 -3.95 -27.02 0.84
C LEU A 366 -4.79 -27.21 2.11
N ILE A 367 -4.51 -26.44 3.17
CA ILE A 367 -5.29 -26.48 4.41
C ILE A 367 -6.73 -26.03 4.15
N ALA A 368 -6.93 -24.93 3.42
CA ALA A 368 -8.25 -24.45 3.05
C ALA A 368 -9.01 -25.46 2.17
N GLY A 369 -8.33 -26.08 1.19
CA GLY A 369 -8.90 -27.13 0.35
C GLY A 369 -9.32 -28.36 1.15
N ALA A 370 -8.47 -28.84 2.05
CA ALA A 370 -8.78 -29.97 2.92
C ALA A 370 -9.96 -29.66 3.87
N ALA A 371 -10.00 -28.46 4.44
CA ALA A 371 -11.11 -28.00 5.27
C ALA A 371 -12.43 -27.93 4.48
N GLY A 372 -12.39 -27.44 3.23
CA GLY A 372 -13.54 -27.44 2.33
C GLY A 372 -14.07 -28.84 2.03
N ILE A 373 -13.18 -29.79 1.74
CA ILE A 373 -13.55 -31.20 1.51
C ILE A 373 -14.15 -31.82 2.78
N ALA A 374 -13.54 -31.60 3.95
CA ALA A 374 -14.06 -32.10 5.22
C ALA A 374 -15.46 -31.54 5.52
N ALA A 375 -15.70 -30.24 5.27
CA ALA A 375 -17.02 -29.63 5.43
C ALA A 375 -18.07 -30.28 4.51
N LEU A 376 -17.72 -30.52 3.24
CA LEU A 376 -18.61 -31.21 2.28
C LEU A 376 -18.93 -32.65 2.71
N LEU A 377 -17.96 -33.38 3.27
CA LEU A 377 -18.17 -34.74 3.75
C LEU A 377 -18.97 -34.81 5.07
N LEU A 378 -18.90 -33.78 5.91
CA LEU A 378 -19.60 -33.72 7.20
C LEU A 378 -21.03 -33.15 7.08
N CYS A 379 -21.32 -32.34 6.05
CA CYS A 379 -22.66 -31.80 5.80
C CYS A 379 -23.78 -32.86 5.81
N PRO A 380 -23.65 -34.03 5.14
CA PRO A 380 -24.67 -35.09 5.18
C PRO A 380 -24.96 -35.60 6.60
N LEU A 381 -23.94 -35.72 7.46
CA LEU A 381 -24.10 -36.18 8.84
C LEU A 381 -24.86 -35.16 9.70
N ILE A 382 -24.63 -33.86 9.46
CA ILE A 382 -25.36 -32.79 10.13
C ILE A 382 -26.84 -32.80 9.69
N VAL A 383 -27.12 -32.95 8.40
CA VAL A 383 -28.49 -33.04 7.88
C VAL A 383 -29.23 -34.26 8.45
N TRP A 384 -28.55 -35.38 8.64
CA TRP A 384 -29.15 -36.59 9.20
C TRP A 384 -29.52 -36.46 10.70
N SER A 385 -28.85 -35.56 11.43
CA SER A 385 -29.11 -35.33 12.86
C SER A 385 -30.35 -34.49 13.16
N GLY A 386 -30.96 -33.85 12.16
CA GLY A 386 -32.15 -33.01 12.29
C GLY A 386 -33.50 -33.73 12.24
N ARG A 387 -33.56 -34.98 12.71
CA ARG A 387 -34.81 -35.77 12.76
C ARG A 387 -35.65 -35.35 13.96
N SER A 388 -36.91 -34.98 13.73
CA SER A 388 -37.91 -34.84 14.77
C SER A 388 -39.07 -35.79 14.54
N THR A 389 -39.60 -36.37 15.60
CA THR A 389 -40.79 -37.22 15.57
C THR A 389 -41.86 -36.56 16.41
N THR A 390 -43.01 -36.29 15.80
CA THR A 390 -44.16 -35.64 16.44
C THR A 390 -45.30 -36.64 16.52
N LEU A 391 -45.79 -36.94 17.71
CA LEU A 391 -47.06 -37.63 17.91
C LEU A 391 -48.16 -36.59 18.07
N SER A 392 -49.20 -36.65 17.25
CA SER A 392 -50.40 -35.83 17.35
C SER A 392 -51.63 -36.72 17.44
N CYS A 393 -52.40 -36.61 18.52
CA CYS A 393 -53.62 -37.37 18.74
C CYS A 393 -54.80 -36.42 18.97
N ASP A 394 -55.91 -36.66 18.27
CA ASP A 394 -57.15 -35.91 18.40
C ASP A 394 -58.33 -36.85 18.65
N ARG A 395 -59.28 -36.41 19.49
CA ARG A 395 -60.55 -37.12 19.71
C ARG A 395 -61.66 -36.48 18.86
N PRO A 396 -62.52 -37.27 18.20
CA PRO A 396 -63.64 -36.74 17.43
C PRO A 396 -64.69 -36.08 18.33
N GLU A 397 -65.29 -34.97 17.87
CA GLU A 397 -66.41 -34.31 18.55
C GLU A 397 -67.78 -34.75 17.99
N PRO A 398 -68.79 -35.01 18.83
CA PRO A 398 -68.76 -35.04 20.30
C PRO A 398 -68.07 -36.30 20.85
N PRO A 399 -67.42 -36.23 22.03
CA PRO A 399 -66.74 -37.38 22.62
C PRO A 399 -67.77 -38.44 23.01
N SER A 400 -67.89 -39.50 22.21
CA SER A 400 -68.61 -40.69 22.62
C SER A 400 -67.70 -41.51 23.53
N ALA A 401 -68.26 -42.12 24.59
CA ALA A 401 -67.50 -42.91 25.55
C ALA A 401 -66.74 -44.11 24.93
N SER A 402 -67.03 -44.43 23.66
CA SER A 402 -66.38 -45.49 22.88
C SER A 402 -65.50 -44.98 21.72
N SER A 403 -65.38 -43.66 21.52
CA SER A 403 -64.55 -43.11 20.45
C SER A 403 -63.06 -43.27 20.78
N GLN A 404 -62.36 -44.08 20.00
CA GLN A 404 -60.90 -44.20 20.09
C GLN A 404 -60.24 -42.93 19.53
N PRO A 405 -59.15 -42.43 20.15
CA PRO A 405 -58.41 -41.29 19.62
C PRO A 405 -57.76 -41.65 18.27
N GLN A 406 -57.74 -40.70 17.35
CA GLN A 406 -56.99 -40.81 16.09
C GLN A 406 -55.61 -40.21 16.30
N CYS A 407 -54.58 -41.05 16.28
CA CYS A 407 -53.20 -40.63 16.47
C CYS A 407 -52.42 -40.70 15.15
N THR A 408 -51.53 -39.73 14.94
CA THR A 408 -50.60 -39.67 13.81
C THR A 408 -49.19 -39.43 14.32
N ILE A 409 -48.23 -40.22 13.84
CA ILE A 409 -46.81 -40.01 14.07
C ILE A 409 -46.23 -39.40 12.80
N MET A 410 -45.72 -38.19 12.91
CA MET A 410 -45.08 -37.46 11.83
C MET A 410 -43.58 -37.37 12.09
N ARG A 411 -42.78 -37.96 11.19
CA ARG A 411 -41.32 -37.82 11.21
C ARG A 411 -40.92 -36.76 10.20
N SER A 412 -40.16 -35.77 10.64
CA SER A 412 -39.65 -34.70 9.79
C SER A 412 -38.13 -34.61 9.86
N ILE A 413 -37.51 -34.21 8.75
CA ILE A 413 -36.09 -33.88 8.65
C ILE A 413 -36.01 -32.42 8.26
N ALA A 414 -35.37 -31.59 9.10
CA ALA A 414 -35.26 -30.16 8.87
C ALA A 414 -36.60 -29.43 8.58
N GLY A 415 -37.69 -29.90 9.20
CA GLY A 415 -39.03 -29.32 9.03
C GLY A 415 -39.83 -29.84 7.83
N SER A 416 -39.23 -30.65 6.95
CA SER A 416 -39.96 -31.35 5.88
C SER A 416 -40.48 -32.70 6.37
N GLU A 417 -41.76 -32.97 6.16
CA GLU A 417 -42.41 -34.25 6.48
C GLU A 417 -41.85 -35.36 5.58
N VAL A 418 -41.28 -36.40 6.18
CA VAL A 418 -40.68 -37.53 5.48
C VAL A 418 -41.56 -38.77 5.58
N GLU A 419 -42.22 -38.95 6.73
CA GLU A 419 -43.05 -40.11 6.99
C GLU A 419 -44.22 -39.73 7.90
N ARG A 420 -45.42 -40.17 7.53
CA ARG A 420 -46.63 -40.04 8.32
C ARG A 420 -47.21 -41.42 8.55
N LEU A 421 -47.41 -41.77 9.82
CA LEU A 421 -47.95 -43.04 10.21
C LEU A 421 -49.20 -42.84 11.07
N ASP A 422 -50.34 -43.32 10.59
CA ASP A 422 -51.58 -43.30 11.36
C ASP A 422 -51.59 -44.48 12.35
N VAL A 423 -51.70 -44.17 13.64
CA VAL A 423 -51.70 -45.15 14.74
C VAL A 423 -53.13 -45.32 15.24
N GLN A 424 -53.73 -46.45 14.88
CA GLN A 424 -55.04 -46.85 15.40
C GLN A 424 -54.89 -47.67 16.68
N ASP A 425 -55.88 -47.54 17.57
CA ASP A 425 -55.99 -48.31 18.82
C ASP A 425 -54.73 -48.17 19.70
N LEU A 426 -54.32 -46.93 20.00
CA LEU A 426 -53.20 -46.65 20.90
C LEU A 426 -53.62 -46.97 22.35
N ARG A 427 -52.90 -47.89 23.00
CA ARG A 427 -53.27 -48.47 24.32
C ARG A 427 -52.39 -47.99 25.47
N GLY A 428 -51.15 -47.61 25.20
CA GLY A 428 -50.23 -47.14 26.23
C GLY A 428 -48.88 -46.71 25.71
N ALA A 429 -48.09 -46.08 26.58
CA ALA A 429 -46.70 -45.71 26.34
C ALA A 429 -45.82 -46.18 27.50
N GLU A 430 -44.76 -46.92 27.21
CA GLU A 430 -43.80 -47.42 28.19
C GLU A 430 -42.41 -46.84 27.92
N VAL A 431 -41.62 -46.63 28.97
CA VAL A 431 -40.20 -46.25 28.81
C VAL A 431 -39.36 -47.50 28.94
N LEU A 432 -38.66 -47.86 27.87
CA LEU A 432 -37.66 -48.92 27.87
C LEU A 432 -36.31 -48.33 28.28
N GLU A 433 -35.73 -48.89 29.34
CA GLU A 433 -34.33 -48.64 29.72
C GLU A 433 -33.46 -49.76 29.14
N SER A 434 -32.53 -49.41 28.26
CA SER A 434 -31.51 -50.32 27.74
C SER A 434 -30.11 -49.82 28.07
N GLY A 435 -29.09 -50.68 28.03
CA GLY A 435 -27.69 -50.30 28.22
C GLY A 435 -27.05 -50.73 29.54
N SER A 436 -25.73 -50.52 29.66
CA SER A 436 -24.94 -50.93 30.83
C SER A 436 -25.00 -49.89 31.96
N SER A 437 -24.51 -50.26 33.16
CA SER A 437 -24.57 -49.42 34.37
C SER A 437 -24.08 -47.97 34.19
N ASN A 438 -23.17 -47.74 33.24
CA ASN A 438 -22.58 -46.42 32.97
C ASN A 438 -23.16 -45.70 31.74
N LYS A 439 -24.02 -46.33 30.94
CA LYS A 439 -24.67 -45.75 29.75
C LYS A 439 -26.08 -46.30 29.60
N ARG A 440 -27.05 -45.67 30.27
CA ARG A 440 -28.47 -46.01 30.12
C ARG A 440 -29.09 -45.23 28.98
N ASN A 441 -29.87 -45.92 28.18
CA ASN A 441 -30.55 -45.48 26.98
C ASN A 441 -32.05 -45.54 27.25
N TYR A 442 -32.77 -44.44 27.07
CA TYR A 442 -34.21 -44.36 27.34
C TYR A 442 -34.98 -44.18 26.03
N THR A 443 -35.89 -45.11 25.72
CA THR A 443 -36.75 -45.09 24.52
C THR A 443 -38.22 -45.15 24.93
N ILE A 444 -39.10 -44.38 24.26
CA ILE A 444 -40.56 -44.50 24.46
C ILE A 444 -41.10 -45.50 23.45
N GLU A 445 -41.72 -46.56 23.97
CA GLU A 445 -42.41 -47.58 23.18
C GLU A 445 -43.92 -47.40 23.33
N LEU A 446 -44.62 -47.19 22.22
CA LEU A 446 -46.06 -47.09 22.14
C LEU A 446 -46.64 -48.48 21.88
N THR A 447 -47.58 -48.91 22.72
CA THR A 447 -48.34 -50.14 22.50
C THR A 447 -49.65 -49.80 21.80
N HIS A 448 -49.92 -50.43 20.67
CA HIS A 448 -51.13 -50.25 19.88
C HIS A 448 -51.72 -51.59 19.43
N GLY A 449 -52.90 -51.59 18.82
CA GLY A 449 -53.63 -52.82 18.49
C GLY A 449 -52.89 -53.83 17.59
N ARG A 450 -51.85 -53.41 16.87
CA ARG A 450 -51.04 -54.29 15.99
C ARG A 450 -49.66 -54.67 16.56
N GLY A 451 -49.31 -54.19 17.75
CA GLY A 451 -48.01 -54.47 18.36
C GLY A 451 -47.44 -53.26 19.10
N LYS A 452 -46.12 -53.22 19.18
CA LYS A 452 -45.37 -52.14 19.83
C LYS A 452 -44.55 -51.37 18.80
N MET A 453 -44.43 -50.05 18.99
CA MET A 453 -43.72 -49.14 18.09
C MET A 453 -42.92 -48.10 18.86
N GLU A 454 -41.68 -47.85 18.45
CA GLU A 454 -40.85 -46.80 19.06
C GLU A 454 -41.26 -45.39 18.59
N LEU A 455 -41.52 -44.50 19.55
CA LEU A 455 -41.81 -43.09 19.28
C LEU A 455 -40.54 -42.25 19.14
N THR A 456 -39.45 -42.65 19.80
CA THR A 456 -38.17 -41.94 19.76
C THR A 456 -37.14 -42.78 19.02
N PRO A 457 -36.62 -42.32 17.86
CA PRO A 457 -35.76 -43.14 16.99
C PRO A 457 -34.32 -43.33 17.50
N SER A 458 -33.93 -42.64 18.57
CA SER A 458 -32.59 -42.73 19.14
C SER A 458 -32.65 -42.80 20.66
N SER A 459 -31.74 -43.60 21.23
CA SER A 459 -31.61 -43.72 22.67
C SER A 459 -30.95 -42.47 23.24
N CYS A 460 -31.68 -41.68 24.03
CA CYS A 460 -31.07 -40.55 24.72
C CYS A 460 -30.41 -41.02 26.03
N GLN A 461 -29.11 -40.80 26.18
CA GLN A 461 -28.35 -41.21 27.38
C GLN A 461 -28.60 -40.35 28.63
N ARG A 462 -29.11 -39.12 28.45
CA ARG A 462 -29.27 -38.14 29.54
C ARG A 462 -30.71 -37.66 29.75
N CYS A 463 -31.67 -38.15 28.95
CA CYS A 463 -33.04 -37.63 28.95
C CYS A 463 -34.02 -38.40 29.86
N GLY A 464 -33.54 -39.29 30.74
CA GLY A 464 -34.41 -40.23 31.48
C GLY A 464 -35.59 -39.57 32.20
N GLY A 465 -35.41 -38.37 32.76
CA GLY A 465 -36.50 -37.60 33.38
C GLY A 465 -37.53 -37.08 32.37
N GLU A 466 -37.08 -36.49 31.26
CA GLU A 466 -37.95 -35.94 30.22
C GLU A 466 -38.71 -37.04 29.48
N THR A 467 -38.03 -38.14 29.15
CA THR A 467 -38.62 -39.32 28.49
C THR A 467 -39.73 -39.94 29.34
N ARG A 468 -39.50 -40.08 30.66
CA ARG A 468 -40.53 -40.55 31.60
C ARG A 468 -41.70 -39.58 31.70
N GLY A 469 -41.44 -38.27 31.75
CA GLY A 469 -42.50 -37.25 31.76
C GLY A 469 -43.37 -37.29 30.50
N ARG A 470 -42.78 -37.48 29.31
CA ARG A 470 -43.51 -37.63 28.04
C ARG A 470 -44.40 -38.87 28.04
N ALA A 471 -43.87 -40.03 28.43
CA ALA A 471 -44.65 -41.26 28.52
C ALA A 471 -45.82 -41.13 29.52
N GLN A 472 -45.61 -40.45 30.65
CA GLN A 472 -46.68 -40.16 31.61
C GLN A 472 -47.78 -39.28 31.01
N ARG A 473 -47.45 -38.23 30.24
CA ARG A 473 -48.44 -37.37 29.58
C ARG A 473 -49.24 -38.12 28.52
N ILE A 474 -48.59 -38.98 27.71
CA ILE A 474 -49.27 -39.85 26.75
C ILE A 474 -50.26 -40.77 27.48
N ASN A 475 -49.83 -41.43 28.56
CA ASN A 475 -50.70 -42.30 29.33
C ASN A 475 -51.83 -41.55 30.04
N ALA A 476 -51.60 -40.32 30.49
CA ALA A 476 -52.65 -39.48 31.09
C ALA A 476 -53.71 -39.11 30.05
N TYR A 477 -53.30 -38.70 28.84
CA TYR A 477 -54.21 -38.44 27.72
C TYR A 477 -55.06 -39.67 27.37
N LEU A 478 -54.47 -40.88 27.37
CA LEU A 478 -55.21 -42.11 27.06
C LEU A 478 -56.23 -42.47 28.14
N LYS A 479 -55.96 -42.14 29.41
CA LYS A 479 -56.84 -42.46 30.55
C LYS A 479 -57.96 -41.44 30.76
N ASP A 480 -57.73 -40.16 30.48
CA ASP A 480 -58.70 -39.09 30.73
C ASP A 480 -59.44 -38.68 29.44
N PRO A 481 -60.73 -39.01 29.30
CA PRO A 481 -61.51 -38.62 28.13
C PRO A 481 -61.80 -37.11 28.01
N ALA A 482 -61.54 -36.32 29.07
CA ALA A 482 -61.71 -34.88 29.02
C ALA A 482 -60.61 -34.17 28.21
N VAL A 483 -59.44 -34.81 28.01
CA VAL A 483 -58.34 -34.23 27.23
C VAL A 483 -58.58 -34.47 25.74
N ARG A 484 -58.88 -33.40 24.99
CA ARG A 484 -59.29 -33.47 23.58
C ARG A 484 -58.16 -33.77 22.60
N SER A 485 -56.98 -33.20 22.83
CA SER A 485 -55.83 -33.36 21.95
C SER A 485 -54.52 -33.52 22.74
N LEU A 486 -53.57 -34.22 22.12
CA LEU A 486 -52.21 -34.38 22.63
C LEU A 486 -51.23 -34.18 21.48
N ARG A 487 -50.22 -33.34 21.70
CA ARG A 487 -49.11 -33.17 20.76
C ARG A 487 -47.78 -33.25 21.50
N GLU A 488 -47.01 -34.29 21.20
CA GLU A 488 -45.68 -34.50 21.78
C GLU A 488 -44.64 -34.50 20.67
N THR A 489 -43.67 -33.59 20.75
CA THR A 489 -42.58 -33.50 19.77
C THR A 489 -41.30 -33.97 20.43
N SER A 490 -40.66 -34.99 19.85
CA SER A 490 -39.30 -35.37 20.17
C SER A 490 -38.36 -34.89 19.10
N SER A 491 -37.46 -33.98 19.46
CA SER A 491 -36.35 -33.56 18.63
C SER A 491 -35.03 -34.03 19.23
N ASP A 492 -34.13 -34.54 18.39
CA ASP A 492 -32.73 -34.81 18.76
C ASP A 492 -31.92 -33.50 18.79
N LEU A 493 -32.52 -32.42 19.32
CA LEU A 493 -32.06 -31.05 19.08
C LEU A 493 -30.69 -30.77 19.74
N GLY A 494 -30.35 -31.52 20.78
CA GLY A 494 -29.09 -31.41 21.51
C GLY A 494 -27.83 -31.72 20.69
N ALA A 495 -27.95 -32.52 19.62
CA ALA A 495 -26.82 -32.81 18.71
C ALA A 495 -26.72 -31.77 17.57
N THR A 496 -27.85 -31.26 17.09
CA THR A 496 -27.92 -30.31 15.97
C THR A 496 -27.35 -28.92 16.29
N LEU A 497 -27.57 -28.38 17.50
CA LEU A 497 -27.16 -27.01 17.81
C LEU A 497 -25.63 -26.86 17.90
N LEU A 498 -24.93 -27.89 18.38
CA LEU A 498 -23.46 -27.92 18.40
C LEU A 498 -22.88 -28.07 16.99
N GLY A 499 -23.51 -28.89 16.14
CA GLY A 499 -23.11 -29.10 14.75
C GLY A 499 -23.28 -27.86 13.87
N VAL A 500 -24.36 -27.11 14.06
CA VAL A 500 -24.63 -25.88 13.31
C VAL A 500 -23.67 -24.75 13.68
N VAL A 501 -23.40 -24.53 14.97
CA VAL A 501 -22.44 -23.50 15.42
C VAL A 501 -21.02 -23.81 14.94
N MET A 502 -20.60 -25.07 14.98
CA MET A 502 -19.29 -25.49 14.45
C MET A 502 -19.23 -25.37 12.92
N GLY A 503 -20.32 -25.69 12.21
CA GLY A 503 -20.39 -25.59 10.74
C GLY A 503 -20.31 -24.15 10.22
N PHE A 504 -21.06 -23.23 10.83
CA PHE A 504 -21.01 -21.81 10.44
C PHE A 504 -19.68 -21.13 10.80
N GLY A 505 -19.07 -21.50 11.93
CA GLY A 505 -17.73 -21.03 12.28
C GLY A 505 -16.66 -21.49 11.28
N ALA A 506 -16.72 -22.75 10.83
CA ALA A 506 -15.81 -23.28 9.83
C ALA A 506 -16.00 -22.63 8.44
N LEU A 507 -17.25 -22.41 8.02
CA LEU A 507 -17.56 -21.73 6.76
C LEU A 507 -17.13 -20.26 6.76
N GLY A 508 -17.29 -19.54 7.88
CA GLY A 508 -16.81 -18.16 8.02
C GLY A 508 -15.28 -18.06 7.91
N LEU A 509 -14.55 -18.99 8.55
CA LEU A 509 -13.09 -19.07 8.44
C LEU A 509 -12.64 -19.41 7.01
N LEU A 510 -13.35 -20.32 6.33
CA LEU A 510 -13.08 -20.67 4.93
C LEU A 510 -13.29 -19.46 4.01
N ALA A 511 -14.41 -18.75 4.16
CA ALA A 511 -14.72 -17.56 3.36
C ALA A 511 -13.69 -16.44 3.58
N TYR A 512 -13.27 -16.21 4.83
CA TYR A 512 -12.21 -15.26 5.17
C TYR A 512 -10.86 -15.65 4.53
N ALA A 513 -10.49 -16.94 4.60
CA ALA A 513 -9.27 -17.44 3.97
C ALA A 513 -9.30 -17.28 2.44
N LEU A 514 -10.43 -17.59 1.79
CA LEU A 514 -10.61 -17.41 0.34
C LEU A 514 -10.56 -15.94 -0.08
N LEU A 515 -11.18 -15.03 0.68
CA LEU A 515 -11.10 -13.59 0.45
C LEU A 515 -9.66 -13.08 0.53
N LYS A 516 -8.89 -13.57 1.51
CA LYS A 516 -7.49 -13.19 1.67
C LYS A 516 -6.60 -13.69 0.52
N VAL A 517 -6.85 -14.90 0.04
CA VAL A 517 -6.17 -15.48 -1.15
C VAL A 517 -6.56 -14.71 -2.41
N ALA A 518 -7.84 -14.40 -2.61
CA ALA A 518 -8.31 -13.61 -3.75
C ALA A 518 -7.68 -12.20 -3.76
N HIS A 519 -7.48 -11.60 -2.60
CA HIS A 519 -6.84 -10.29 -2.49
C HIS A 519 -5.33 -10.35 -2.78
N SER A 520 -4.65 -11.43 -2.38
CA SER A 520 -3.24 -11.69 -2.76
C SER A 520 -3.08 -11.85 -4.28
N LEU A 521 -3.99 -12.59 -4.91
CA LEU A 521 -3.95 -12.84 -6.37
C LEU A 521 -4.28 -11.61 -7.22
N THR A 522 -5.09 -10.68 -6.71
CA THR A 522 -5.50 -9.47 -7.45
C THR A 522 -4.62 -8.26 -7.18
N GLY A 523 -3.78 -8.29 -6.15
CA GLY A 523 -2.94 -7.16 -5.74
C GLY A 523 -1.58 -7.05 -6.41
N ARG A 524 -1.14 -8.03 -7.21
CA ARG A 524 0.13 -7.94 -7.95
C ARG A 524 -0.11 -7.32 -9.34
N PRO A 525 0.36 -6.09 -9.62
CA PRO A 525 0.45 -5.63 -11.00
C PRO A 525 1.38 -6.58 -11.74
N SER A 526 0.91 -7.16 -12.84
CA SER A 526 1.74 -7.95 -13.73
C SER A 526 2.76 -7.03 -14.41
N SER A 527 3.92 -6.86 -13.78
CA SER A 527 5.14 -6.41 -14.45
C SER A 527 5.66 -7.56 -15.32
N SER A 528 4.92 -7.91 -16.37
CA SER A 528 5.46 -8.72 -17.46
C SER A 528 6.09 -7.75 -18.47
N SER A 529 7.37 -7.48 -18.29
CA SER A 529 8.24 -6.97 -19.35
C SER A 529 9.13 -8.12 -19.79
N ASP A 530 8.67 -8.85 -20.81
CA ASP A 530 9.56 -9.50 -21.77
C ASP A 530 9.98 -8.48 -22.83
#